data_AF-A0AAD4XZG6-F1
#
_entry.id   AF-A0AAD4XZG6-F1
#
_cell.length_a   1.000
_cell.length_b   1.000
_cell.length_c   1.000
_cell.angle_alpha   90.00
_cell.angle_beta   90.00
_cell.angle_gamma   90.00
#
_symmetry.space_group_name_H-M   'P 1'
#
loop_
_entity.id
_entity.type
_entity.pdbx_description
1 polymer ?
#
loop_
_entity_poly.entity_id
_entity_poly.type
_entity_poly.pdbx_seq_one_letter_code
_entity_poly.pdbx_strand_id
1 'polypeptide(L)'
;MIVILALFFLRFQSLPFQNSIREARPKVTLVVRTASTVGNYDYIIDWEFQEDGLIRVQVGLSGMLMVKGTHYNNADQIPEEENTSGPLVSENLIGVVHDHFVTFHLDMDIDEPDNSFVKVHLVKEETVPGESPRKSFLRTKKHVVKSEKEAQIKFKLYDPSEFHVVNPSQKSKIGNPSGYKVVPAGTAASLLDHNDPPQHRSAFTDNQIWVTPYNRSEQWAGGLLVYQGKGENTLAVWSDRDRSIENKDIVVWYTLGFHHVPCQEDYPIMPTVSSSFALKPANFFNSNPILHVAPTVQKDLPSCSARSASA
;
A
#
# COMPACT_ATOMS: atom_id res chain seq x y z
N MET A 1 -0.27 13.83 17.22
CA MET A 1 0.61 12.66 17.00
C MET A 1 0.54 11.80 18.25
N ILE A 2 -0.13 10.64 18.16
CA ILE A 2 -0.16 9.66 19.24
C ILE A 2 0.80 8.55 18.81
N VAL A 3 1.84 8.30 19.61
CA VAL A 3 2.72 7.14 19.42
C VAL A 3 2.07 5.97 20.15
N ILE A 4 1.61 4.97 19.40
CA ILE A 4 1.05 3.74 19.99
C ILE A 4 2.10 2.65 19.86
N LEU A 5 2.51 2.07 21.00
CA LEU A 5 3.37 0.90 21.02
C LEU A 5 2.47 -0.34 20.86
N ALA A 6 2.54 -1.00 19.70
CA ALA A 6 1.84 -2.26 19.48
C ALA A 6 2.82 -3.44 19.64
N LEU A 7 2.54 -4.33 20.58
CA LEU A 7 3.26 -5.59 20.79
C LEU A 7 2.59 -6.70 19.98
N PHE A 8 3.28 -7.20 18.95
CA PHE A 8 2.83 -8.36 18.18
C PHE A 8 3.82 -9.52 18.36
N PHE A 9 3.34 -10.68 18.82
CA PHE A 9 4.15 -11.89 18.89
C PHE A 9 4.14 -12.60 17.53
N LEU A 10 5.27 -12.57 16.80
CA LEU A 10 5.43 -13.31 15.56
C LEU A 10 6.33 -14.54 15.76
N ARG A 11 5.78 -15.71 15.43
CA ARG A 11 6.41 -17.01 15.59
C ARG A 11 7.25 -17.35 14.35
N PHE A 12 8.56 -17.12 14.38
CA PHE A 12 9.48 -17.79 13.46
C PHE A 12 9.73 -19.20 13.96
N GLN A 13 9.07 -20.20 13.37
CA GLN A 13 9.25 -21.61 13.76
C GLN A 13 10.04 -22.35 12.69
N SER A 14 11.28 -22.76 13.00
CA SER A 14 11.94 -23.87 12.32
C SER A 14 11.66 -25.15 13.12
N LEU A 15 11.14 -26.18 12.46
CA LEU A 15 11.08 -27.54 13.02
C LEU A 15 12.00 -28.43 12.19
N PRO A 16 13.31 -28.48 12.50
CA PRO A 16 14.16 -29.49 11.91
C PRO A 16 13.79 -30.82 12.56
N PHE A 17 13.10 -31.68 11.81
CA PHE A 17 12.83 -33.08 12.19
C PHE A 17 14.17 -33.85 12.28
N GLN A 18 14.87 -33.70 13.40
CA GLN A 18 15.88 -34.64 13.94
C GLN A 18 16.46 -34.17 15.28
N ASN A 19 16.42 -32.86 15.58
CA ASN A 19 16.79 -32.28 16.87
C ASN A 19 15.69 -31.29 17.31
N SER A 20 15.14 -31.42 18.52
CA SER A 20 14.01 -30.63 19.02
C SER A 20 14.38 -29.19 19.41
N ILE A 21 14.99 -28.42 18.51
CA ILE A 21 15.20 -26.99 18.70
C ILE A 21 13.87 -26.27 18.43
N ARG A 22 13.39 -25.51 19.43
CA ARG A 22 12.21 -24.63 19.32
C ARG A 22 12.64 -23.23 19.71
N GLU A 23 12.43 -22.28 18.81
CA GLU A 23 12.81 -20.90 19.02
C GLU A 23 11.64 -19.97 18.64
N ALA A 24 11.46 -18.90 19.42
CA ALA A 24 10.51 -17.84 19.15
C ALA A 24 11.12 -16.51 19.62
N ARG A 25 10.89 -15.45 18.85
CA ARG A 25 11.43 -14.12 19.12
C ARG A 25 10.28 -13.12 19.15
N PRO A 26 10.24 -12.21 20.13
CA PRO A 26 9.23 -11.18 20.16
C PRO A 26 9.50 -10.16 19.04
N LYS A 27 8.47 -9.42 18.63
CA LYS A 27 8.61 -8.31 17.71
C LYS A 27 7.90 -7.09 18.29
N VAL A 28 8.63 -5.98 18.38
CA VAL A 28 8.06 -4.68 18.73
C VAL A 28 8.03 -3.83 17.47
N THR A 29 6.95 -3.06 17.31
CA THR A 29 6.78 -2.17 16.16
C THR A 29 6.49 -0.76 16.64
N LEU A 30 6.99 0.24 15.92
CA LEU A 30 6.70 1.64 16.18
C LEU A 30 5.60 2.09 15.23
N VAL A 31 4.45 2.51 15.77
CA VAL A 31 3.35 3.08 14.97
C VAL A 31 3.27 4.58 15.21
N VAL A 32 3.44 5.34 14.13
CA VAL A 32 3.17 6.77 14.09
C VAL A 32 1.80 6.97 13.44
N ARG A 33 0.81 7.33 14.25
CA ARG A 33 -0.58 7.56 13.82
C ARG A 33 -0.90 9.04 13.70
N THR A 34 -1.54 9.38 12.59
CA THR A 34 -2.31 10.62 12.45
C THR A 34 -3.77 10.28 12.11
N ALA A 35 -4.69 11.14 12.54
CA ALA A 35 -6.08 11.06 12.17
C ALA A 35 -6.56 12.46 11.78
N SER A 36 -7.33 12.55 10.71
CA SER A 36 -7.89 13.81 10.20
C SER A 36 -9.33 13.62 9.77
N THR A 37 -10.19 14.55 10.16
CA THR A 37 -11.59 14.59 9.77
C THR A 37 -11.80 15.65 8.70
N VAL A 38 -12.40 15.28 7.58
CA VAL A 38 -12.77 16.21 6.49
C VAL A 38 -14.26 16.05 6.20
N GLY A 39 -15.04 17.03 6.65
CA GLY A 39 -16.51 16.95 6.56
C GLY A 39 -17.03 15.74 7.33
N ASN A 40 -17.60 14.78 6.63
CA ASN A 40 -18.20 13.58 7.19
C ASN A 40 -17.22 12.41 7.37
N TYR A 41 -16.02 12.44 6.78
CA TYR A 41 -15.08 11.30 6.81
C TYR A 41 -13.94 11.50 7.80
N ASP A 42 -13.58 10.40 8.47
CA ASP A 42 -12.38 10.28 9.29
C ASP A 42 -11.34 9.40 8.58
N TYR A 43 -10.14 9.94 8.38
CA TYR A 43 -9.00 9.25 7.78
C TYR A 43 -7.95 8.99 8.85
N ILE A 44 -7.60 7.72 9.05
CA ILE A 44 -6.56 7.27 10.00
C ILE A 44 -5.38 6.79 9.17
N ILE A 45 -4.22 7.43 9.30
CA ILE A 45 -3.01 7.06 8.56
C ILE A 45 -1.94 6.63 9.56
N ASP A 46 -1.52 5.37 9.44
CA ASP A 46 -0.48 4.76 10.25
C ASP A 46 0.77 4.51 9.42
N TRP A 47 1.91 4.95 9.95
CA TRP A 47 3.24 4.48 9.54
C TRP A 47 3.78 3.53 10.61
N GLU A 48 3.82 2.25 10.29
CA GLU A 48 4.35 1.18 11.14
C GLU A 48 5.78 0.83 10.70
N PHE A 49 6.73 0.98 11.60
CA PHE A 49 8.14 0.63 11.39
C PHE A 49 8.47 -0.64 12.16
N GLN A 50 9.04 -1.62 11.46
CA GLN A 50 9.34 -2.94 11.99
C GLN A 50 10.85 -3.20 12.07
N GLU A 51 11.30 -3.96 13.07
CA GLU A 51 12.73 -4.28 13.29
C GLU A 51 13.38 -5.08 12.15
N ASP A 52 12.58 -5.72 11.30
CA ASP A 52 13.07 -6.41 10.09
C ASP A 52 13.22 -5.47 8.88
N GLY A 53 13.06 -4.17 9.09
CA GLY A 53 13.16 -3.11 8.08
C GLY A 53 11.88 -2.90 7.28
N LEU A 54 10.80 -3.64 7.54
CA LEU A 54 9.54 -3.40 6.86
C LEU A 54 8.89 -2.10 7.36
N ILE A 55 8.49 -1.24 6.43
CA ILE A 55 7.65 -0.07 6.71
C ILE A 55 6.27 -0.36 6.13
N ARG A 56 5.24 -0.40 6.95
CA ARG A 56 3.86 -0.56 6.50
C ARG A 56 3.13 0.76 6.65
N VAL A 57 2.43 1.14 5.60
CA VAL A 57 1.54 2.29 5.61
C VAL A 57 0.12 1.78 5.51
N GLN A 58 -0.71 2.11 6.50
CA GLN A 58 -2.12 1.71 6.54
C GLN A 58 -3.00 2.95 6.53
N VAL A 59 -4.04 2.91 5.71
CA VAL A 59 -5.11 3.92 5.68
C VAL A 59 -6.38 3.25 6.16
N GLY A 60 -6.95 3.79 7.24
CA GLY A 60 -8.29 3.48 7.74
C GLY A 60 -9.27 4.59 7.37
N LEU A 61 -10.47 4.22 6.96
CA LEU A 61 -11.60 5.10 6.68
C LEU A 61 -12.69 4.81 7.71
N SER A 62 -13.26 5.86 8.30
CA SER A 62 -14.41 5.81 9.21
C SER A 62 -15.21 7.11 9.06
N GLY A 63 -16.05 7.43 10.03
CA GLY A 63 -16.90 8.63 10.03
C GLY A 63 -18.32 8.33 9.57
N MET A 64 -19.03 9.36 9.13
CA MET A 64 -20.43 9.27 8.70
C MET A 64 -20.52 9.15 7.18
N LEU A 65 -21.50 8.38 6.68
CA LEU A 65 -21.78 8.33 5.26
C LEU A 65 -22.24 9.69 4.70
N MET A 66 -21.84 10.00 3.47
CA MET A 66 -22.54 11.00 2.67
C MET A 66 -23.84 10.38 2.15
N VAL A 67 -24.97 10.93 2.59
CA VAL A 67 -26.30 10.40 2.28
C VAL A 67 -27.09 11.35 1.37
N LYS A 68 -27.86 10.75 0.46
CA LYS A 68 -28.88 11.43 -0.34
C LYS A 68 -30.25 11.15 0.28
N GLY A 69 -30.98 12.22 0.62
CA GLY A 69 -32.35 12.11 1.10
C GLY A 69 -33.30 11.58 0.01
N THR A 70 -34.24 10.73 0.40
CA THR A 70 -35.29 10.18 -0.47
C THR A 70 -36.62 10.00 0.26
N HIS A 71 -37.72 9.90 -0.48
CA HIS A 71 -39.04 9.57 0.07
C HIS A 71 -39.22 8.08 0.36
N TYR A 72 -38.31 7.21 -0.12
CA TYR A 72 -38.39 5.77 0.11
C TYR A 72 -38.07 5.39 1.55
N ASN A 73 -38.83 4.45 2.10
CA ASN A 73 -38.57 3.84 3.41
C ASN A 73 -38.32 2.32 3.34
N ASN A 74 -38.38 1.74 2.14
CA ASN A 74 -38.07 0.34 1.88
C ASN A 74 -37.39 0.19 0.51
N ALA A 75 -36.43 -0.72 0.40
CA ALA A 75 -35.70 -0.97 -0.84
C ALA A 75 -36.61 -1.42 -2.00
N ASP A 76 -37.72 -2.11 -1.70
CA ASP A 76 -38.72 -2.56 -2.69
C ASP A 76 -39.44 -1.39 -3.39
N GLN A 77 -39.36 -0.18 -2.83
CA GLN A 77 -39.96 1.03 -3.41
C GLN A 77 -39.04 1.71 -4.43
N ILE A 78 -37.76 1.33 -4.49
CA ILE A 78 -36.76 1.99 -5.32
C ILE A 78 -36.88 1.46 -6.75
N PRO A 79 -37.17 2.32 -7.75
CA PRO A 79 -37.16 1.92 -9.14
C PRO A 79 -35.78 1.36 -9.53
N GLU A 80 -35.75 0.32 -10.37
CA GLU A 80 -34.50 -0.32 -10.79
C GLU A 80 -33.51 0.67 -11.42
N GLU A 81 -34.02 1.66 -12.16
CA GLU A 81 -33.25 2.75 -12.77
C GLU A 81 -32.57 3.65 -11.72
N GLU A 82 -33.20 3.87 -10.56
CA GLU A 82 -32.68 4.70 -9.46
C GLU A 82 -31.77 3.93 -8.50
N ASN A 83 -31.82 2.60 -8.51
CA ASN A 83 -30.98 1.71 -7.69
C ASN A 83 -29.48 1.77 -8.07
N THR A 84 -29.12 2.58 -9.07
CA THR A 84 -27.75 2.80 -9.54
C THR A 84 -26.97 3.81 -8.70
N SER A 85 -27.65 4.65 -7.91
CA SER A 85 -27.00 5.69 -7.09
C SER A 85 -26.36 5.13 -5.80
N GLY A 86 -26.78 3.94 -5.38
CA GLY A 86 -26.35 3.26 -4.15
C GLY A 86 -27.53 2.76 -3.31
N PRO A 87 -27.27 1.96 -2.27
CA PRO A 87 -28.32 1.27 -1.53
C PRO A 87 -29.03 2.19 -0.52
N LEU A 88 -30.27 1.82 -0.17
CA LEU A 88 -30.97 2.39 0.97
C LEU A 88 -30.33 1.87 2.26
N VAL A 89 -29.67 2.76 3.01
CA VAL A 89 -28.94 2.40 4.23
C VAL A 89 -29.80 2.61 5.50
N SER A 90 -30.81 3.47 5.40
CA SER A 90 -31.82 3.71 6.43
C SER A 90 -33.10 4.25 5.79
N GLU A 91 -34.19 4.33 6.55
CA GLU A 91 -35.41 5.01 6.09
C GLU A 91 -35.06 6.41 5.58
N ASN A 92 -35.54 6.73 4.36
CA ASN A 92 -35.33 8.01 3.71
C ASN A 92 -33.88 8.36 3.32
N LEU A 93 -32.92 7.42 3.41
CA LEU A 93 -31.50 7.70 3.19
C LEU A 93 -30.84 6.69 2.23
N ILE A 94 -30.35 7.20 1.10
CA ILE A 94 -29.50 6.46 0.14
C ILE A 94 -28.03 6.75 0.45
N GLY A 95 -27.23 5.71 0.64
CA GLY A 95 -25.78 5.82 0.69
C GLY A 95 -25.22 5.91 -0.72
N VAL A 96 -24.60 7.04 -1.08
CA VAL A 96 -24.12 7.28 -2.45
C VAL A 96 -22.85 6.47 -2.69
N VAL A 97 -22.74 5.74 -3.81
CA VAL A 97 -21.50 5.05 -4.20
C VAL A 97 -20.40 6.06 -4.51
N HIS A 98 -19.21 5.86 -3.97
CA HIS A 98 -18.07 6.77 -4.14
C HIS A 98 -16.74 6.04 -3.97
N ASP A 99 -15.66 6.73 -4.34
CA ASP A 99 -14.30 6.25 -4.19
C ASP A 99 -13.50 7.08 -3.20
N HIS A 100 -12.49 6.46 -2.60
CA HIS A 100 -11.43 7.16 -1.87
C HIS A 100 -10.07 6.83 -2.50
N PHE A 101 -9.32 7.85 -2.91
CA PHE A 101 -7.95 7.69 -3.41
C PHE A 101 -6.98 8.53 -2.58
N VAL A 102 -5.90 7.89 -2.14
CA VAL A 102 -4.83 8.52 -1.35
C VAL A 102 -3.50 8.25 -2.04
N THR A 103 -2.83 9.31 -2.49
CA THR A 103 -1.52 9.22 -3.15
C THR A 103 -0.40 9.62 -2.20
N PHE A 104 0.60 8.76 -2.07
CA PHE A 104 1.78 8.95 -1.24
C PHE A 104 2.95 9.43 -2.10
N HIS A 105 3.61 10.50 -1.66
CA HIS A 105 4.91 10.93 -2.17
C HIS A 105 6.01 10.22 -1.38
N LEU A 106 6.72 9.28 -2.02
CA LEU A 106 7.79 8.51 -1.40
C LEU A 106 9.11 8.92 -2.06
N ASP A 107 9.84 9.81 -1.39
CA ASP A 107 11.19 10.23 -1.80
C ASP A 107 12.17 9.13 -1.37
N MET A 108 12.71 8.37 -2.31
CA MET A 108 13.37 7.09 -2.02
C MET A 108 14.89 7.21 -2.20
N ASP A 109 15.61 7.33 -1.08
CA ASP A 109 17.08 7.33 -1.03
C ASP A 109 17.63 6.00 -0.49
N ILE A 110 17.61 4.95 -1.31
CA ILE A 110 18.17 3.64 -0.93
C ILE A 110 19.69 3.71 -0.94
N ASP A 111 20.32 3.70 0.24
CA ASP A 111 21.79 3.74 0.41
C ASP A 111 22.47 4.80 -0.48
N GLU A 112 21.92 6.03 -0.53
CA GLU A 112 22.25 7.20 -1.37
C GLU A 112 21.13 7.56 -2.37
N PRO A 113 21.06 8.82 -2.89
CA PRO A 113 19.98 9.27 -3.77
C PRO A 113 19.95 8.67 -5.18
N ASP A 114 21.11 8.27 -5.74
CA ASP A 114 21.15 7.74 -7.11
C ASP A 114 20.56 6.32 -7.18
N ASN A 115 19.28 6.24 -7.53
CA ASN A 115 18.49 5.02 -7.51
C ASN A 115 17.89 4.71 -8.89
N SER A 116 17.42 3.48 -9.06
CA SER A 116 16.71 3.02 -10.26
C SER A 116 15.44 2.29 -9.86
N PHE A 117 14.37 2.52 -10.63
CA PHE A 117 13.15 1.73 -10.51
C PHE A 117 13.25 0.47 -11.39
N VAL A 118 12.94 -0.69 -10.82
CA VAL A 118 13.05 -1.99 -11.49
C VAL A 118 11.73 -2.73 -11.41
N LYS A 119 11.20 -3.08 -12.59
CA LYS A 119 10.05 -3.97 -12.73
C LYS A 119 10.55 -5.41 -12.83
N VAL A 120 10.20 -6.24 -11.86
CA VAL A 120 10.51 -7.67 -11.85
C VAL A 120 9.27 -8.43 -12.31
N HIS A 121 9.17 -8.68 -13.61
CA HIS A 121 8.04 -9.34 -14.24
C HIS A 121 8.06 -10.85 -13.97
N LEU A 122 6.96 -11.40 -13.46
CA LEU A 122 6.82 -12.84 -13.26
C LEU A 122 6.18 -13.46 -14.50
N VAL A 123 6.86 -14.44 -15.09
CA VAL A 123 6.41 -15.11 -16.31
C VAL A 123 6.29 -16.61 -16.10
N LYS A 124 5.26 -17.20 -16.69
CA LYS A 124 5.17 -18.65 -16.90
C LYS A 124 6.03 -19.00 -18.11
N GLU A 125 7.01 -19.86 -17.91
CA GLU A 125 7.82 -20.43 -18.99
C GLU A 125 7.41 -21.89 -19.18
N GLU A 126 7.00 -22.23 -20.41
CA GLU A 126 6.66 -23.60 -20.76
C GLU A 126 7.96 -24.42 -20.89
N THR A 127 7.93 -25.66 -20.43
CA THR A 127 9.05 -26.59 -20.56
C THR A 127 9.13 -27.13 -21.98
N VAL A 128 10.34 -27.42 -22.45
CA VAL A 128 10.53 -28.14 -23.71
C VAL A 128 9.94 -29.55 -23.59
N PRO A 129 9.14 -30.02 -24.58
CA PRO A 129 8.58 -31.36 -24.55
C PRO A 129 9.67 -32.44 -24.39
N GLY A 130 9.51 -33.31 -23.40
CA GLY A 130 10.42 -34.42 -23.14
C GLY A 130 11.54 -34.13 -22.11
N GLU A 131 11.82 -32.87 -21.77
CA GLU A 131 12.85 -32.54 -20.77
C GLU A 131 12.35 -32.68 -19.32
N SER A 132 11.05 -32.50 -19.10
CA SER A 132 10.45 -32.58 -17.78
C SER A 132 9.02 -33.13 -17.84
N PRO A 133 8.57 -33.88 -16.82
CA PRO A 133 7.15 -34.21 -16.67
C PRO A 133 6.30 -32.98 -16.29
N ARG A 134 6.93 -31.91 -15.77
CA ARG A 134 6.28 -30.61 -15.56
C ARG A 134 6.07 -29.94 -16.90
N LYS A 135 4.94 -29.26 -17.08
CA LYS A 135 4.62 -28.51 -18.32
C LYS A 135 5.18 -27.09 -18.33
N SER A 136 5.42 -26.51 -17.15
CA SER A 136 5.90 -25.14 -17.02
C SER A 136 6.48 -24.87 -15.64
N PHE A 137 7.21 -23.76 -15.55
CA PHE A 137 7.76 -23.20 -14.32
C PHE A 137 7.67 -21.68 -14.30
N LEU A 138 7.94 -21.09 -13.13
CA LEU A 138 7.92 -19.66 -12.91
C LEU A 138 9.32 -19.09 -13.11
N ARG A 139 9.43 -17.98 -13.85
CA ARG A 139 10.67 -17.24 -14.05
C ARG A 139 10.44 -15.74 -13.81
N THR A 140 11.51 -15.04 -13.45
CA THR A 140 11.50 -13.58 -13.36
C THR A 140 12.28 -12.95 -14.50
N LYS A 141 11.76 -11.86 -15.07
CA LYS A 141 12.45 -10.99 -16.03
C LYS A 141 12.57 -9.60 -15.40
N LYS A 142 13.80 -9.14 -15.18
CA LYS A 142 14.07 -7.82 -14.60
C LYS A 142 14.20 -6.79 -15.71
N HIS A 143 13.47 -5.69 -15.60
CA HIS A 143 13.55 -4.54 -16.50
C HIS A 143 13.84 -3.29 -15.67
N VAL A 144 14.96 -2.62 -15.95
CA VAL A 144 15.25 -1.30 -15.38
C VAL A 144 14.43 -0.28 -16.15
N VAL A 145 13.56 0.43 -15.45
CA VAL A 145 12.65 1.40 -16.01
C VAL A 145 13.42 2.69 -16.27
N LYS A 146 13.38 3.20 -17.51
CA LYS A 146 14.30 4.25 -17.95
C LYS A 146 13.72 5.65 -17.91
N SER A 147 12.40 5.77 -18.02
CA SER A 147 11.72 7.06 -18.11
C SER A 147 10.39 7.08 -17.34
N GLU A 148 9.86 8.28 -17.11
CA GLU A 148 8.58 8.47 -16.41
C GLU A 148 7.40 7.76 -17.09
N LYS A 149 7.34 7.74 -18.43
CA LYS A 149 6.26 7.04 -19.14
C LYS A 149 6.30 5.53 -18.95
N GLU A 150 7.50 4.93 -18.93
CA GLU A 150 7.64 3.50 -18.62
C GLU A 150 7.27 3.17 -17.16
N ALA A 151 7.32 4.17 -16.27
CA ALA A 151 7.03 4.04 -14.85
C ALA A 151 5.56 4.26 -14.47
N GLN A 152 4.67 4.43 -15.45
CA GLN A 152 3.22 4.50 -15.23
C GLN A 152 2.65 3.09 -15.09
N ILE A 153 2.50 2.62 -13.86
CA ILE A 153 2.15 1.23 -13.59
C ILE A 153 0.67 1.08 -13.24
N LYS A 154 -0.01 0.28 -14.07
CA LYS A 154 -1.31 -0.32 -13.75
C LYS A 154 -1.13 -1.74 -13.26
N PHE A 155 -1.64 -2.06 -12.08
CA PHE A 155 -1.54 -3.42 -11.54
C PHE A 155 -2.39 -4.41 -12.35
N LYS A 156 -1.87 -5.62 -12.53
CA LYS A 156 -2.54 -6.69 -13.26
C LYS A 156 -2.41 -8.01 -12.51
N LEU A 157 -3.54 -8.63 -12.18
CA LEU A 157 -3.57 -9.89 -11.45
C LEU A 157 -2.98 -11.06 -12.27
N TYR A 158 -3.29 -11.10 -13.58
CA TYR A 158 -2.85 -12.17 -14.49
C TYR A 158 -1.58 -11.83 -15.29
N ASP A 159 -0.95 -10.69 -15.00
CA ASP A 159 0.34 -10.26 -15.57
C ASP A 159 1.21 -9.60 -14.48
N PRO A 160 1.55 -10.35 -13.40
CA PRO A 160 2.06 -9.77 -12.16
C PRO A 160 3.53 -9.35 -12.25
N SER A 161 3.89 -8.31 -11.52
CA SER A 161 5.27 -7.84 -11.36
C SER A 161 5.53 -7.42 -9.92
N GLU A 162 6.78 -7.53 -9.47
CA GLU A 162 7.24 -6.78 -8.29
C GLU A 162 7.86 -5.45 -8.74
N PHE A 163 7.77 -4.44 -7.87
CA PHE A 163 8.25 -3.08 -8.13
C PHE A 163 9.30 -2.70 -7.10
N HIS A 164 10.55 -2.58 -7.55
CA HIS A 164 11.72 -2.39 -6.70
C HIS A 164 12.33 -1.02 -6.95
N VAL A 165 12.76 -0.34 -5.89
CA VAL A 165 13.70 0.77 -5.96
C VAL A 165 15.04 0.22 -5.50
N VAL A 166 16.06 0.36 -6.33
CA VAL A 166 17.39 -0.21 -6.06
C VAL A 166 18.47 0.83 -6.23
N ASN A 167 19.54 0.70 -5.45
CA ASN A 167 20.79 1.39 -5.68
C ASN A 167 21.71 0.48 -6.50
N PRO A 168 22.03 0.81 -7.76
CA PRO A 168 22.87 -0.04 -8.61
C PRO A 168 24.35 -0.04 -8.19
N SER A 169 24.79 1.00 -7.47
CA SER A 169 26.17 1.20 -7.01
C SER A 169 26.44 0.47 -5.69
N GLN A 170 25.41 0.26 -4.87
CA GLN A 170 25.51 -0.46 -3.59
C GLN A 170 25.04 -1.91 -3.73
N LYS A 171 25.89 -2.86 -3.33
CA LYS A 171 25.61 -4.30 -3.47
C LYS A 171 25.81 -5.02 -2.15
N SER A 172 24.93 -5.97 -1.87
CA SER A 172 25.14 -6.94 -0.80
C SER A 172 26.39 -7.79 -1.03
N LYS A 173 26.85 -8.51 0.00
CA LYS A 173 28.04 -9.37 -0.06
C LYS A 173 28.04 -10.37 -1.23
N ILE A 174 26.86 -10.81 -1.68
CA ILE A 174 26.70 -11.77 -2.77
C ILE A 174 26.39 -11.11 -4.14
N GLY A 175 26.48 -9.78 -4.22
CA GLY A 175 26.41 -9.03 -5.47
C GLY A 175 25.02 -8.57 -5.91
N ASN A 176 23.97 -8.80 -5.12
CA ASN A 176 22.64 -8.24 -5.40
C ASN A 176 22.62 -6.74 -5.07
N PRO A 177 22.06 -5.87 -5.93
CA PRO A 177 21.82 -4.46 -5.60
C PRO A 177 21.00 -4.32 -4.32
N SER A 178 21.38 -3.35 -3.49
CA SER A 178 20.58 -2.96 -2.33
C SER A 178 19.25 -2.37 -2.79
N GLY A 179 18.16 -2.63 -2.08
CA GLY A 179 16.83 -2.27 -2.57
C GLY A 179 15.70 -2.39 -1.57
N TYR A 180 14.63 -1.67 -1.83
CA TYR A 180 13.31 -1.87 -1.24
C TYR A 180 12.29 -2.16 -2.34
N LYS A 181 11.23 -2.89 -2.02
CA LYS A 181 10.11 -3.11 -2.93
C LYS A 181 8.80 -2.60 -2.37
N VAL A 182 7.97 -2.06 -3.25
CA VAL A 182 6.58 -1.72 -2.96
C VAL A 182 5.75 -2.99 -3.01
N VAL A 183 5.09 -3.32 -1.90
CA VAL A 183 4.22 -4.48 -1.73
C VAL A 183 2.79 -3.97 -1.55
N PRO A 184 1.97 -3.95 -2.61
CA PRO A 184 0.59 -3.50 -2.52
C PRO A 184 -0.27 -4.52 -1.75
N ALA A 185 -1.26 -4.04 -0.98
CA ALA A 185 -2.40 -4.86 -0.55
C ALA A 185 -3.59 -4.64 -1.50
N GLY A 186 -4.82 -4.90 -1.03
CA GLY A 186 -6.03 -4.60 -1.79
C GLY A 186 -6.12 -3.11 -2.12
N THR A 187 -6.27 -2.77 -3.40
CA THR A 187 -6.39 -1.38 -3.87
C THR A 187 -7.37 -1.30 -5.02
N ALA A 188 -7.70 -0.09 -5.46
CA ALA A 188 -8.62 0.21 -6.54
C ALA A 188 -7.94 0.97 -7.69
N ALA A 189 -8.63 1.03 -8.84
CA ALA A 189 -8.30 1.91 -9.95
C ALA A 189 -9.49 2.85 -10.17
N SER A 190 -9.26 4.09 -10.62
CA SER A 190 -10.39 4.96 -10.97
C SER A 190 -11.22 4.32 -12.09
N LEU A 191 -12.54 4.40 -11.96
CA LEU A 191 -13.51 3.93 -12.97
C LEU A 191 -14.13 5.09 -13.76
N LEU A 192 -13.74 6.33 -13.48
CA LEU A 192 -14.21 7.50 -14.21
C LEU A 192 -13.67 7.49 -15.64
N ASP A 193 -14.44 8.06 -16.57
CA ASP A 193 -13.96 8.30 -17.93
C ASP A 193 -12.73 9.23 -17.88
N HIS A 194 -11.69 8.90 -18.63
CA HIS A 194 -10.46 9.70 -18.65
C HIS A 194 -10.67 11.14 -19.17
N ASN A 195 -11.78 11.41 -19.85
CA ASN A 195 -12.17 12.73 -20.34
C ASN A 195 -13.11 13.49 -19.38
N ASP A 196 -13.50 12.88 -18.26
CA ASP A 196 -14.40 13.51 -17.29
C ASP A 196 -13.64 14.62 -16.52
N PRO A 197 -14.19 15.83 -16.36
CA PRO A 197 -13.54 16.90 -15.60
C PRO A 197 -12.98 16.52 -14.22
N PRO A 198 -13.67 15.73 -13.35
CA PRO A 198 -13.06 15.23 -12.12
C PRO A 198 -11.83 14.37 -12.39
N GLN A 199 -11.88 13.43 -13.34
CA GLN A 199 -10.75 12.55 -13.65
C GLN A 199 -9.55 13.33 -14.21
N HIS A 200 -9.77 14.33 -15.07
CA HIS A 200 -8.70 15.24 -15.51
C HIS A 200 -8.01 15.95 -14.34
N ARG A 201 -8.79 16.40 -13.34
CA ARG A 201 -8.26 17.07 -12.14
C ARG A 201 -7.55 16.10 -11.20
N SER A 202 -7.94 14.82 -11.20
CA SER A 202 -7.36 13.76 -10.40
C SER A 202 -6.55 12.75 -11.20
N ALA A 203 -5.95 13.14 -12.33
CA ALA A 203 -5.26 12.21 -13.24
C ALA A 203 -4.12 11.41 -12.59
N PHE A 204 -3.64 11.84 -11.42
CA PHE A 204 -2.74 11.05 -10.57
C PHE A 204 -3.32 9.68 -10.12
N THR A 205 -4.63 9.46 -10.25
CA THR A 205 -5.31 8.17 -10.01
C THR A 205 -5.34 7.25 -11.23
N ASP A 206 -4.88 7.68 -12.40
CA ASP A 206 -4.87 6.86 -13.62
C ASP A 206 -3.96 5.62 -13.50
N ASN A 207 -2.96 5.66 -12.61
CA ASN A 207 -2.02 4.58 -12.34
C ASN A 207 -1.84 4.37 -10.83
N GLN A 208 -1.51 3.14 -10.42
CA GLN A 208 -1.21 2.83 -9.01
C GLN A 208 0.20 3.25 -8.60
N ILE A 209 1.16 3.18 -9.52
CA ILE A 209 2.52 3.70 -9.30
C ILE A 209 2.89 4.66 -10.41
N TRP A 210 3.53 5.76 -10.03
CA TRP A 210 4.28 6.65 -10.90
C TRP A 210 5.70 6.79 -10.34
N VAL A 211 6.68 7.03 -11.20
CA VAL A 211 8.04 7.38 -10.77
C VAL A 211 8.51 8.59 -11.56
N THR A 212 8.98 9.60 -10.84
CA THR A 212 9.48 10.86 -11.41
C THR A 212 10.89 11.13 -10.88
N PRO A 213 11.76 11.82 -11.61
CA PRO A 213 12.96 12.39 -11.00
C PRO A 213 12.55 13.36 -9.89
N TYR A 214 13.36 13.45 -8.84
CA TYR A 214 13.12 14.42 -7.78
C TYR A 214 13.07 15.85 -8.35
N ASN A 215 12.07 16.61 -7.92
CA ASN A 215 11.99 18.03 -8.17
C ASN A 215 11.32 18.71 -6.98
N ARG A 216 12.05 19.65 -6.36
CA ARG A 216 11.59 20.41 -5.19
C ARG A 216 10.22 21.08 -5.36
N SER A 217 9.80 21.45 -6.58
CA SER A 217 8.49 22.07 -6.82
C SER A 217 7.34 21.09 -7.01
N GLU A 218 7.63 19.80 -7.24
CA GLU A 218 6.64 18.77 -7.58
C GLU A 218 6.20 18.01 -6.33
N GLN A 219 5.41 18.67 -5.48
CA GLN A 219 5.03 18.13 -4.15
C GLN A 219 3.59 17.60 -4.08
N TRP A 220 2.68 18.17 -4.85
CA TRP A 220 1.23 17.94 -4.73
C TRP A 220 0.70 17.27 -5.99
N ALA A 221 0.30 15.99 -5.92
CA ALA A 221 -0.09 15.21 -7.10
C ALA A 221 -1.25 15.82 -7.91
N GLY A 222 -2.18 16.54 -7.26
CA GLY A 222 -3.27 17.29 -7.91
C GLY A 222 -2.89 18.71 -8.35
N GLY A 223 -1.65 19.13 -8.12
CA GLY A 223 -1.17 20.50 -8.31
C GLY A 223 -1.29 21.38 -7.05
N LEU A 224 -0.60 22.52 -7.06
CA LEU A 224 -0.57 23.47 -5.94
C LEU A 224 -1.95 24.11 -5.66
N LEU A 225 -2.71 24.43 -6.71
CA LEU A 225 -4.00 25.12 -6.64
C LEU A 225 -5.11 24.20 -7.16
N VAL A 226 -5.69 23.40 -6.28
CA VAL A 226 -6.64 22.33 -6.65
C VAL A 226 -8.10 22.81 -6.72
N TYR A 227 -8.46 23.78 -5.89
CA TYR A 227 -9.83 24.33 -5.85
C TYR A 227 -10.17 25.00 -7.19
N GLN A 228 -11.19 24.49 -7.88
CA GLN A 228 -11.58 24.90 -9.24
C GLN A 228 -10.47 24.79 -10.31
N GLY A 229 -9.35 24.13 -10.00
CA GLY A 229 -8.28 23.86 -10.97
C GLY A 229 -8.76 22.96 -12.10
N LYS A 230 -8.13 23.06 -13.27
CA LYS A 230 -8.53 22.34 -14.51
C LYS A 230 -7.70 21.08 -14.82
N GLY A 231 -6.82 20.67 -13.91
CA GLY A 231 -5.93 19.51 -14.13
C GLY A 231 -4.64 19.83 -14.90
N GLU A 232 -4.31 21.10 -15.10
CA GLU A 232 -3.17 21.55 -15.93
C GLU A 232 -1.79 21.40 -15.25
N ASN A 233 -1.75 21.04 -13.97
CA ASN A 233 -0.51 20.94 -13.18
C ASN A 233 -0.52 19.72 -12.24
N THR A 234 -0.97 18.57 -12.75
CA THR A 234 -1.03 17.30 -11.99
C THR A 234 0.23 16.46 -12.20
N LEU A 235 0.38 15.40 -11.39
CA LEU A 235 1.42 14.38 -11.55
C LEU A 235 1.44 13.80 -12.98
N ALA A 236 0.27 13.56 -13.58
CA ALA A 236 0.19 13.07 -14.95
C ALA A 236 0.86 14.04 -15.94
N VAL A 237 0.58 15.34 -15.82
CA VAL A 237 1.21 16.39 -16.65
C VAL A 237 2.72 16.44 -16.45
N TRP A 238 3.21 16.22 -15.22
CA TRP A 238 4.64 16.19 -14.95
C TRP A 238 5.31 14.96 -15.56
N SER A 239 4.70 13.78 -15.42
CA SER A 239 5.21 12.52 -15.96
C SER A 239 5.19 12.48 -17.50
N ASP A 240 4.34 13.27 -18.16
CA ASP A 240 4.33 13.39 -19.63
C ASP A 240 5.59 14.04 -20.22
N ARG A 241 6.40 14.69 -19.38
CA ARG A 241 7.73 15.20 -19.76
C ARG A 241 8.73 14.09 -20.06
N ASP A 242 8.42 12.85 -19.66
CA ASP A 242 9.17 11.63 -19.97
C ASP A 242 10.66 11.72 -19.64
N ARG A 243 10.97 12.33 -18.50
CA ARG A 243 12.34 12.51 -18.04
C ARG A 243 12.99 11.15 -17.74
N SER A 244 14.30 11.07 -17.92
CA SER A 244 15.06 9.88 -17.53
C SER A 244 15.11 9.74 -16.00
N ILE A 245 14.86 8.52 -15.50
CA ILE A 245 14.80 8.15 -14.07
C ILE A 245 15.80 7.06 -13.66
N GLU A 246 16.60 6.53 -14.58
CA GLU A 246 17.60 5.49 -14.28
C GLU A 246 18.84 6.10 -13.62
N ASN A 247 19.24 5.56 -12.47
CA ASN A 247 20.40 5.98 -11.67
C ASN A 247 20.37 7.48 -11.33
N LYS A 248 19.29 7.91 -10.69
CA LYS A 248 19.05 9.29 -10.25
C LYS A 248 18.27 9.32 -8.95
N ASP A 249 18.26 10.50 -8.34
CA ASP A 249 17.28 10.86 -7.31
C ASP A 249 15.85 10.80 -7.88
N ILE A 250 15.02 9.91 -7.31
CA ILE A 250 13.69 9.57 -7.80
C ILE A 250 12.65 9.52 -6.68
N VAL A 251 11.45 9.97 -7.03
CA VAL A 251 10.26 9.89 -6.18
C VAL A 251 9.31 8.83 -6.73
N VAL A 252 8.88 7.93 -5.86
CA VAL A 252 7.80 6.97 -6.14
C VAL A 252 6.49 7.56 -5.62
N TRP A 253 5.50 7.64 -6.49
CA TRP A 253 4.14 8.04 -6.13
C TRP A 253 3.26 6.79 -6.09
N TYR A 254 2.70 6.46 -4.93
CA TYR A 254 1.83 5.29 -4.78
C TYR A 254 0.40 5.71 -4.49
N THR A 255 -0.55 5.31 -5.34
CA THR A 255 -1.98 5.58 -5.16
C THR A 255 -2.69 4.35 -4.58
N LEU A 256 -3.18 4.51 -3.35
CA LEU A 256 -4.07 3.56 -2.68
C LEU A 256 -5.52 3.97 -2.93
N GLY A 257 -6.36 3.02 -3.34
CA GLY A 257 -7.76 3.27 -3.67
C GLY A 257 -8.75 2.36 -2.94
N PHE A 258 -9.97 2.86 -2.75
CA PHE A 258 -11.12 2.14 -2.22
C PHE A 258 -12.34 2.43 -3.10
N HIS A 259 -13.05 1.39 -3.54
CA HIS A 259 -14.41 1.52 -4.04
C HIS A 259 -15.35 1.28 -2.88
N HIS A 260 -16.25 2.22 -2.62
CA HIS A 260 -17.18 2.14 -1.50
C HIS A 260 -18.61 2.07 -2.02
N VAL A 261 -19.20 0.88 -1.89
CA VAL A 261 -20.65 0.67 -1.98
C VAL A 261 -21.16 0.63 -0.53
N PRO A 262 -21.79 1.70 -0.02
CA PRO A 262 -22.19 1.76 1.39
C PRO A 262 -23.13 0.62 1.77
N CYS A 263 -23.16 0.23 3.05
CA CYS A 263 -24.13 -0.71 3.58
C CYS A 263 -24.80 -0.22 4.87
N GLN A 264 -25.72 -1.01 5.43
CA GLN A 264 -26.47 -0.62 6.62
C GLN A 264 -25.58 -0.54 7.86
N GLU A 265 -24.58 -1.42 7.97
CA GLU A 265 -23.59 -1.42 9.04
C GLU A 265 -22.74 -0.15 9.07
N ASP A 266 -22.68 0.60 7.96
CA ASP A 266 -21.95 1.85 7.86
C ASP A 266 -22.73 3.06 8.42
N TYR A 267 -24.02 2.90 8.73
CA TYR A 267 -24.90 3.96 9.23
C TYR A 267 -25.32 3.72 10.70
N PRO A 268 -25.36 4.75 11.56
CA PRO A 268 -25.07 6.17 11.30
C PRO A 268 -23.58 6.53 11.34
N ILE A 269 -22.72 5.60 11.75
CA ILE A 269 -21.27 5.77 11.78
C ILE A 269 -20.59 4.49 11.32
N MET A 270 -19.63 4.64 10.41
CA MET A 270 -19.00 3.54 9.71
C MET A 270 -17.90 2.89 10.56
N PRO A 271 -17.94 1.56 10.79
CA PRO A 271 -16.80 0.82 11.32
C PRO A 271 -15.56 1.03 10.45
N THR A 272 -14.37 1.04 11.06
CA THR A 272 -13.16 1.34 10.29
C THR A 272 -12.88 0.27 9.22
N VAL A 273 -12.87 0.68 7.95
CA VAL A 273 -12.38 -0.11 6.83
C VAL A 273 -10.94 0.30 6.54
N SER A 274 -10.02 -0.66 6.39
CA SER A 274 -8.61 -0.34 6.20
C SER A 274 -7.99 -1.08 5.03
N SER A 275 -7.05 -0.43 4.36
CA SER A 275 -6.11 -1.07 3.44
C SER A 275 -4.68 -0.54 3.67
N SER A 276 -3.69 -1.17 3.04
CA SER A 276 -2.28 -0.84 3.26
C SER A 276 -1.41 -1.09 2.03
N PHE A 277 -0.17 -0.63 2.13
CA PHE A 277 0.94 -1.13 1.34
C PHE A 277 2.17 -1.22 2.26
N ALA A 278 3.21 -1.93 1.82
CA ALA A 278 4.46 -1.99 2.55
C ALA A 278 5.66 -1.68 1.66
N LEU A 279 6.64 -1.01 2.22
CA LEU A 279 8.00 -0.94 1.70
C LEU A 279 8.80 -2.03 2.39
N LYS A 280 9.23 -3.03 1.63
CA LYS A 280 9.92 -4.19 2.15
C LYS A 280 11.38 -4.23 1.66
N PRO A 281 12.36 -4.43 2.55
CA PRO A 281 13.75 -4.62 2.14
C PRO A 281 13.88 -5.81 1.17
N ALA A 282 14.62 -5.61 0.09
CA ALA A 282 14.90 -6.60 -0.95
C ALA A 282 16.39 -6.59 -1.27
N ASN A 283 17.14 -7.52 -0.66
CA ASN A 283 18.61 -7.59 -0.71
C ASN A 283 19.36 -6.41 -0.08
N PHE A 284 18.65 -5.53 0.64
CA PHE A 284 19.23 -4.43 1.41
C PHE A 284 20.20 -4.93 2.50
N PHE A 285 19.77 -5.90 3.30
CA PHE A 285 20.59 -6.54 4.31
C PHE A 285 21.34 -7.75 3.75
N ASN A 286 22.54 -8.03 4.29
CA ASN A 286 23.34 -9.20 3.90
C ASN A 286 22.67 -10.55 4.28
N SER A 287 21.80 -10.54 5.27
CA SER A 287 21.02 -11.70 5.75
C SER A 287 19.77 -11.18 6.48
N ASN A 288 18.95 -12.08 7.02
CA ASN A 288 17.82 -11.70 7.85
C ASN A 288 18.29 -10.75 9.00
N PRO A 289 17.84 -9.48 9.04
CA PRO A 289 18.34 -8.48 9.99
C PRO A 289 17.99 -8.79 11.45
N ILE A 290 16.95 -9.60 11.69
CA ILE A 290 16.50 -9.93 13.06
C ILE A 290 17.11 -11.24 13.59
N LEU A 291 18.08 -11.84 12.89
CA LEU A 291 18.74 -13.08 13.33
C LEU A 291 19.50 -12.95 14.66
N HIS A 292 19.76 -11.72 15.12
CA HIS A 292 20.44 -11.44 16.40
C HIS A 292 19.52 -10.92 17.51
N VAL A 293 18.21 -10.78 17.26
CA VAL A 293 17.23 -10.37 18.29
C VAL A 293 17.08 -11.46 19.36
N ALA A 294 17.23 -11.13 20.64
CA ALA A 294 17.15 -12.15 21.69
C ALA A 294 15.80 -12.91 21.66
N PRO A 295 15.80 -14.26 21.83
CA PRO A 295 14.56 -15.01 21.94
C PRO A 295 13.84 -14.68 23.25
N THR A 296 12.52 -14.82 23.25
CA THR A 296 11.75 -14.80 24.50
C THR A 296 12.06 -16.08 25.27
N VAL A 297 12.57 -15.95 26.48
CA VAL A 297 12.77 -17.09 27.39
C VAL A 297 11.75 -17.06 28.52
N GLN A 298 11.56 -18.19 29.21
CA GLN A 298 10.52 -18.36 30.22
C GLN A 298 10.58 -17.32 31.36
N LYS A 299 11.79 -16.81 31.67
CA LYS A 299 11.99 -15.74 32.67
C LYS A 299 11.49 -14.36 32.23
N ASP A 300 11.27 -14.15 30.93
CA ASP A 300 10.77 -12.89 30.37
C ASP A 300 9.24 -12.81 30.42
N LEU A 301 8.57 -13.91 30.74
CA LEU A 301 7.12 -13.94 30.96
C LEU A 301 6.79 -13.37 32.35
N PRO A 302 5.79 -12.49 32.48
CA PRO A 302 5.37 -11.98 33.78
C PRO A 302 4.93 -13.15 34.69
N SER A 303 5.59 -13.29 35.84
CA SER A 303 5.18 -14.26 36.86
C SER A 303 4.04 -13.66 37.70
N CYS A 304 2.81 -14.00 37.35
CA CYS A 304 1.66 -13.72 38.21
C CYS A 304 1.70 -14.69 39.40
N SER A 305 2.22 -14.25 40.54
CA SER A 305 1.98 -14.93 41.82
C SER A 305 0.77 -14.29 42.49
N ALA A 306 -0.23 -15.11 42.84
CA ALA A 306 -1.31 -14.64 43.70
C ALA A 306 -0.68 -14.27 45.06
N ARG A 307 -0.75 -12.99 45.46
CA ARG A 307 -0.47 -12.62 46.85
C ARG A 307 -1.50 -13.33 47.72
N SER A 308 -1.08 -14.28 48.53
CA SER A 308 -1.89 -14.73 49.65
C SER A 308 -2.12 -13.52 50.55
N ALA A 309 -3.38 -13.15 50.75
CA ALA A 309 -3.75 -12.22 51.80
C ALA A 309 -3.31 -12.86 53.14
N SER A 310 -2.38 -12.23 53.85
CA SER A 310 -2.11 -12.58 55.24
C SER A 310 -3.34 -12.17 56.05
N ALA A 311 -3.93 -13.15 56.73
CA ALA A 311 -4.97 -12.93 57.74
C ALA A 311 -4.35 -12.39 59.03
#